data_AF-A0A423VW37-F1
#
_entry.id   AF-A0A423VW37-F1
#
_cell.length_a   1.000
_cell.length_b   1.000
_cell.length_c   1.000
_cell.angle_alpha   90.00
_cell.angle_beta   90.00
_cell.angle_gamma   90.00
#
_symmetry.space_group_name_H-M   'P 1'
#
loop_
_entity.id
_entity.type
_entity.pdbx_description
1 polymer ?
#
loop_
_entity_poly.entity_id
_entity_poly.type
_entity_poly.pdbx_seq_one_letter_code
_entity_poly.pdbx_strand_id
1 'polypeptide(L)'
;MEASRSQQDGVNPSPAPPNQANEPSRNNQSSNINSGLELNDPFHNNAALWLNNLPRDCTVRQLIRAIISVGPTGRILFCKIVRPYLPKHNWAAKVVFATRLEARRLLAVSQSGLFLVQGHRIYVDWHRVLSTSFDAIEPITRVLIIEGPSRIVNRPDLQHYFKRKLRRSDTEEVIEMERPDGCTTIVWRFGSWFSQAQTAAAALQEDYKDLVDVRYGLDPCASLPPRGFNP
;
A
#
# COMPACT_ATOMS: atom_id res chain seq x y z
N MET A 1 -57.94 39.80 -23.94
CA MET A 1 -58.64 40.18 -25.18
C MET A 1 -57.54 40.54 -26.16
N GLU A 2 -57.33 39.91 -27.32
CA GLU A 2 -57.95 38.80 -28.07
C GLU A 2 -56.79 38.02 -28.79
N ALA A 3 -56.85 36.71 -29.05
CA ALA A 3 -57.32 36.05 -30.30
C ALA A 3 -56.79 36.72 -31.62
N SER A 4 -56.39 36.03 -32.71
CA SER A 4 -56.51 34.62 -33.12
C SER A 4 -55.69 34.33 -34.42
N ARG A 5 -55.38 33.05 -34.74
CA ARG A 5 -55.52 32.29 -36.04
C ARG A 5 -55.28 32.98 -37.42
N SER A 6 -54.79 32.40 -38.55
CA SER A 6 -54.60 31.03 -39.15
C SER A 6 -53.57 31.12 -40.33
N GLN A 7 -52.67 30.16 -40.64
CA GLN A 7 -52.69 29.03 -41.64
C GLN A 7 -52.87 29.30 -43.17
N GLN A 8 -52.27 28.40 -44.00
CA GLN A 8 -52.35 28.17 -45.48
C GLN A 8 -51.39 28.97 -46.42
N ASP A 9 -50.86 28.46 -47.56
CA ASP A 9 -50.82 27.10 -48.17
C ASP A 9 -49.73 26.94 -49.30
N GLY A 10 -49.37 25.69 -49.65
CA GLY A 10 -48.83 25.26 -50.97
C GLY A 10 -47.33 25.47 -51.30
N VAL A 11 -46.66 24.78 -52.27
CA VAL A 11 -46.95 23.61 -53.14
C VAL A 11 -45.61 22.92 -53.50
N ASN A 12 -45.60 21.60 -53.73
CA ASN A 12 -44.44 20.77 -54.12
C ASN A 12 -44.41 20.49 -55.65
N PRO A 13 -43.26 20.21 -56.30
CA PRO A 13 -43.09 18.86 -56.86
C PRO A 13 -41.64 18.31 -56.93
N SER A 14 -41.51 16.97 -56.93
CA SER A 14 -40.27 16.24 -57.28
C SER A 14 -40.27 15.80 -58.75
N PRO A 15 -39.10 15.42 -59.31
CA PRO A 15 -38.89 14.00 -59.64
C PRO A 15 -37.46 13.46 -59.39
N ALA A 16 -37.28 12.15 -59.54
CA ALA A 16 -36.03 11.36 -59.49
C ALA A 16 -36.10 10.24 -60.56
N PRO A 17 -35.18 9.24 -60.70
CA PRO A 17 -33.81 9.03 -60.18
C PRO A 17 -32.80 8.91 -61.38
N PRO A 18 -32.01 7.85 -61.65
CA PRO A 18 -31.06 7.03 -60.85
C PRO A 18 -29.61 6.93 -61.44
N ASN A 19 -28.61 6.48 -60.64
CA ASN A 19 -27.81 5.26 -60.91
C ASN A 19 -26.56 5.07 -60.00
N GLN A 20 -26.12 3.81 -59.88
CA GLN A 20 -24.98 3.34 -59.09
C GLN A 20 -23.67 3.27 -59.91
N ALA A 21 -22.53 3.42 -59.24
CA ALA A 21 -21.22 2.90 -59.71
C ALA A 21 -20.31 2.58 -58.51
N ASN A 22 -19.46 1.56 -58.65
CA ASN A 22 -18.64 0.99 -57.57
C ASN A 22 -17.23 1.62 -57.49
N GLU A 23 -16.69 1.77 -56.28
CA GLU A 23 -15.24 1.68 -56.03
C GLU A 23 -14.94 0.92 -54.72
N PRO A 24 -13.91 0.02 -54.67
CA PRO A 24 -13.57 -0.74 -53.48
C PRO A 24 -12.43 -0.10 -52.67
N SER A 25 -12.77 0.63 -51.61
CA SER A 25 -11.77 1.07 -50.61
C SER A 25 -11.21 -0.12 -49.82
N ARG A 26 -9.97 -0.53 -50.16
CA ARG A 26 -9.14 -1.45 -49.37
C ARG A 26 -8.80 -0.83 -48.01
N ASN A 27 -9.62 -1.10 -46.99
CA ASN A 27 -9.22 -0.84 -45.60
C ASN A 27 -8.51 -2.06 -45.01
N ASN A 28 -7.23 -1.90 -44.69
CA ASN A 28 -6.42 -2.87 -43.97
C ASN A 28 -6.98 -3.08 -42.54
N GLN A 29 -7.74 -4.15 -42.33
CA GLN A 29 -8.06 -4.65 -40.98
C GLN A 29 -6.85 -5.38 -40.38
N SER A 30 -5.84 -4.63 -39.93
CA SER A 30 -4.65 -5.18 -39.26
C SER A 30 -4.08 -4.24 -38.18
N SER A 31 -4.89 -3.81 -37.21
CA SER A 31 -4.51 -3.54 -35.81
C SER A 31 -5.62 -2.78 -35.08
N ASN A 32 -6.26 -3.42 -34.10
CA ASN A 32 -6.84 -2.83 -32.86
C ASN A 32 -7.73 -3.83 -32.11
N ILE A 33 -7.18 -5.00 -31.77
CA ILE A 33 -7.74 -5.88 -30.74
C ILE A 33 -6.63 -6.14 -29.74
N ASN A 34 -6.43 -5.21 -28.79
CA ASN A 34 -5.56 -5.40 -27.61
C ASN A 34 -5.78 -4.33 -26.52
N SER A 35 -6.28 -3.13 -26.85
CA SER A 35 -6.49 -2.04 -25.89
C SER A 35 -7.63 -2.25 -24.88
N GLY A 36 -8.50 -3.26 -25.08
CA GLY A 36 -9.68 -3.51 -24.24
C GLY A 36 -9.51 -4.54 -23.12
N LEU A 37 -8.43 -5.33 -23.10
CA LEU A 37 -8.25 -6.41 -22.12
C LEU A 37 -7.56 -5.99 -20.82
N GLU A 38 -6.63 -5.02 -20.85
CA GLU A 38 -5.89 -4.61 -19.64
C GLU A 38 -6.76 -3.84 -18.64
N LEU A 39 -7.78 -3.11 -19.11
CA LEU A 39 -8.66 -2.28 -18.29
C LEU A 39 -9.58 -3.07 -17.33
N ASN A 40 -9.67 -4.39 -17.47
CA ASN A 40 -10.56 -5.26 -16.69
C ASN A 40 -9.84 -6.33 -15.85
N ASP A 41 -8.52 -6.29 -15.71
CA ASP A 41 -7.82 -7.17 -14.74
C ASP A 41 -7.99 -6.63 -13.31
N PRO A 42 -8.75 -7.29 -12.41
CA PRO A 42 -8.90 -6.84 -11.03
C PRO A 42 -7.59 -6.95 -10.23
N PHE A 43 -6.59 -7.69 -10.72
CA PHE A 43 -5.25 -7.78 -10.14
C PHE A 43 -4.30 -6.67 -10.59
N HIS A 44 -4.69 -5.83 -11.57
CA HIS A 44 -3.86 -4.73 -12.07
C HIS A 44 -3.44 -3.78 -10.94
N ASN A 45 -4.36 -3.43 -10.05
CA ASN A 45 -4.10 -2.49 -8.94
C ASN A 45 -3.76 -3.16 -7.60
N ASN A 46 -3.57 -4.48 -7.56
CA ASN A 46 -3.35 -5.25 -6.33
C ASN A 46 -1.96 -5.01 -5.71
N ALA A 47 -1.87 -4.30 -4.59
CA ALA A 47 -0.62 -4.07 -3.86
C ALA A 47 -0.29 -5.16 -2.81
N ALA A 48 -1.09 -6.24 -2.75
CA ALA A 48 -0.89 -7.33 -1.79
C ALA A 48 -0.07 -8.50 -2.36
N LEU A 49 0.90 -8.94 -1.56
CA LEU A 49 1.75 -10.10 -1.80
C LEU A 49 1.50 -11.18 -0.75
N TRP A 50 1.63 -12.43 -1.18
CA TRP A 50 1.71 -13.61 -0.33
C TRP A 50 3.14 -14.13 -0.34
N LEU A 51 3.72 -14.27 0.85
CA LEU A 51 5.09 -14.72 1.07
C LEU A 51 5.04 -16.13 1.66
N ASN A 52 5.74 -17.08 1.03
CA ASN A 52 5.82 -18.48 1.42
C ASN A 52 7.25 -18.86 1.85
N ASN A 53 7.37 -20.00 2.55
CA ASN A 53 8.65 -20.55 3.00
C ASN A 53 9.38 -19.69 4.06
N LEU A 54 8.61 -18.98 4.91
CA LEU A 54 9.19 -18.28 6.05
C LEU A 54 9.75 -19.29 7.07
N PRO A 55 10.82 -18.91 7.80
CA PRO A 55 11.28 -19.67 8.96
C PRO A 55 10.15 -19.89 9.98
N ARG A 56 10.24 -21.01 10.71
CA ARG A 56 9.37 -21.25 11.87
C ARG A 56 9.55 -20.12 12.88
N ASP A 57 8.44 -19.66 13.47
CA ASP A 57 8.42 -18.60 14.47
C ASP A 57 8.96 -17.23 13.98
N CYS A 58 9.06 -17.03 12.66
CA CYS A 58 9.40 -15.75 12.04
C CYS A 58 8.48 -14.62 12.53
N THR A 59 9.10 -13.51 12.95
CA THR A 59 8.42 -12.31 13.48
C THR A 59 8.24 -11.24 12.40
N VAL A 60 7.30 -10.33 12.62
CA VAL A 60 7.11 -9.14 11.76
C VAL A 60 8.39 -8.27 11.71
N ARG A 61 9.14 -8.16 12.82
CA ARG A 61 10.45 -7.48 12.82
C ARG A 61 11.44 -8.13 11.85
N GLN A 62 11.67 -9.44 11.97
CA GLN A 62 12.62 -10.16 11.10
C GLN A 62 12.21 -10.07 9.61
N LEU A 63 10.93 -10.24 9.31
CA LEU A 63 10.44 -10.15 7.93
C LEU A 63 10.61 -8.74 7.34
N ILE A 64 10.23 -7.69 8.07
CA ILE A 64 10.37 -6.32 7.57
C ILE A 64 11.85 -5.92 7.43
N ARG A 65 12.73 -6.34 8.34
CA ARG A 65 14.16 -6.04 8.23
C ARG A 65 14.84 -6.75 7.07
N ALA A 66 14.42 -7.98 6.76
CA ALA A 66 14.82 -8.63 5.51
C ALA A 66 14.36 -7.84 4.27
N ILE A 67 13.13 -7.31 4.26
CA ILE A 67 12.62 -6.46 3.17
C ILE A 67 13.44 -5.15 3.05
N ILE A 68 13.87 -4.55 4.16
CA ILE A 68 14.76 -3.38 4.16
C ILE A 68 16.14 -3.73 3.58
N SER A 69 16.68 -4.91 3.90
CA SER A 69 18.05 -5.31 3.47
C SER A 69 18.21 -5.52 1.97
N VAL A 70 17.13 -5.83 1.24
CA VAL A 70 17.16 -5.98 -0.22
C VAL A 70 17.02 -4.66 -0.97
N GLY A 71 16.99 -3.53 -0.26
CA GLY A 71 16.92 -2.18 -0.82
C GLY A 71 15.48 -1.64 -0.95
N PRO A 72 15.31 -0.48 -1.64
CA PRO A 72 14.04 0.23 -1.67
C PRO A 72 12.95 -0.56 -2.42
N THR A 73 12.03 -1.15 -1.67
CA THR A 73 10.85 -1.84 -2.21
C THR A 73 9.65 -0.89 -2.24
N GLY A 74 9.37 -0.22 -1.13
CA GLY A 74 8.29 0.74 -0.96
C GLY A 74 7.65 0.70 0.42
N ARG A 75 6.64 1.54 0.65
CA ARG A 75 5.98 1.68 1.96
C ARG A 75 5.13 0.45 2.28
N ILE A 76 5.28 -0.13 3.47
CA ILE A 76 4.43 -1.24 3.94
C ILE A 76 3.23 -0.68 4.72
N LEU A 77 2.03 -0.87 4.17
CA LEU A 77 0.78 -0.50 4.84
C LEU A 77 0.29 -1.60 5.79
N PHE A 78 0.57 -2.86 5.48
CA PHE A 78 0.18 -3.99 6.30
C PHE A 78 1.18 -5.14 6.22
N CYS A 79 1.62 -5.64 7.38
CA CYS A 79 2.30 -6.92 7.49
C CYS A 79 1.56 -7.82 8.50
N LYS A 80 1.42 -9.11 8.18
CA LYS A 80 0.96 -10.14 9.11
C LYS A 80 1.59 -11.49 8.78
N ILE A 81 2.28 -12.07 9.77
CA ILE A 81 2.70 -13.47 9.76
C ILE A 81 1.46 -14.37 9.91
N VAL A 82 1.39 -15.41 9.11
CA VAL A 82 0.34 -16.42 9.08
C VAL A 82 0.96 -17.77 9.43
N ARG A 83 0.51 -18.35 10.55
CA ARG A 83 0.89 -19.69 10.96
C ARG A 83 0.24 -20.73 10.04
N PRO A 84 0.94 -21.82 9.70
CA PRO A 84 0.35 -22.91 8.93
C PRO A 84 -0.74 -23.61 9.75
N TYR A 85 -1.82 -24.04 9.09
CA TYR A 85 -2.87 -24.83 9.75
C TYR A 85 -2.42 -26.28 10.03
N LEU A 86 -1.57 -26.85 9.16
CA LEU A 86 -1.00 -28.19 9.33
C LEU A 86 0.49 -28.09 9.68
N PRO A 87 1.03 -28.90 10.62
CA PRO A 87 2.43 -28.83 11.03
C PRO A 87 3.46 -29.01 9.90
N LYS A 88 3.08 -29.70 8.82
CA LYS A 88 3.90 -29.97 7.63
C LYS A 88 3.93 -28.83 6.59
N HIS A 89 3.16 -27.76 6.79
CA HIS A 89 3.14 -26.62 5.86
C HIS A 89 4.03 -25.49 6.37
N ASN A 90 4.57 -24.71 5.43
CA ASN A 90 5.45 -23.59 5.75
C ASN A 90 4.70 -22.42 6.37
N TRP A 91 5.41 -21.63 7.18
CA TRP A 91 4.92 -20.32 7.61
C TRP A 91 4.88 -19.37 6.41
N ALA A 92 3.91 -18.46 6.45
CA ALA A 92 3.65 -17.51 5.37
C ALA A 92 3.38 -16.10 5.92
N ALA A 93 3.29 -15.11 5.04
CA ALA A 93 2.83 -13.77 5.41
C ALA A 93 2.01 -13.11 4.31
N LYS A 94 1.08 -12.24 4.73
CA LYS A 94 0.51 -11.22 3.85
C LYS A 94 1.27 -9.91 4.08
N VAL A 95 1.80 -9.34 3.00
CA VAL A 95 2.37 -7.99 2.97
C VAL A 95 1.58 -7.15 1.98
N VAL A 96 1.24 -5.92 2.33
CA VAL A 96 0.56 -4.97 1.44
C VAL A 96 1.38 -3.69 1.38
N PHE A 97 1.76 -3.30 0.17
CA PHE A 97 2.46 -2.05 -0.11
C PHE A 97 1.46 -0.91 -0.37
N ALA A 98 1.94 0.34 -0.44
CA ALA A 98 1.06 1.46 -0.79
C ALA A 98 0.67 1.41 -2.28
N THR A 99 1.56 0.97 -3.17
CA THR A 99 1.28 0.83 -4.61
C THR A 99 1.64 -0.54 -5.19
N ARG A 100 1.00 -0.88 -6.32
CA ARG A 100 1.33 -2.02 -7.18
C ARG A 100 2.81 -2.04 -7.59
N LEU A 101 3.38 -0.87 -7.91
CA LEU A 101 4.77 -0.73 -8.35
C LEU A 101 5.75 -1.07 -7.22
N GLU A 102 5.47 -0.62 -6.00
CA GLU A 102 6.26 -0.97 -4.82
C GLU A 102 6.25 -2.49 -4.57
N ALA A 103 5.06 -3.12 -4.61
CA ALA A 103 4.93 -4.57 -4.49
C ALA A 103 5.70 -5.34 -5.58
N ARG A 104 5.74 -4.82 -6.83
CA ARG A 104 6.53 -5.43 -7.92
C ARG A 104 8.03 -5.48 -7.63
N ARG A 105 8.58 -4.52 -6.87
CA ARG A 105 10.01 -4.50 -6.53
C ARG A 105 10.38 -5.68 -5.65
N LEU A 106 9.63 -5.96 -4.58
CA LEU A 106 9.89 -7.13 -3.73
C LEU A 106 9.69 -8.45 -4.48
N LEU A 107 8.67 -8.54 -5.35
CA LEU A 107 8.47 -9.71 -6.21
C LEU A 107 9.69 -9.99 -7.09
N ALA A 108 10.24 -8.96 -7.75
CA ALA A 108 11.41 -9.11 -8.62
C ALA A 108 12.65 -9.62 -7.86
N VAL A 109 12.86 -9.15 -6.62
CA VAL A 109 13.96 -9.63 -5.75
C VAL A 109 13.78 -11.10 -5.33
N SER A 110 12.55 -11.56 -5.09
CA SER A 110 12.28 -12.98 -4.82
C SER A 110 12.50 -13.85 -6.06
N GLN A 111 12.11 -13.36 -7.24
CA GLN A 111 12.32 -14.02 -8.53
C GLN A 111 13.81 -14.20 -8.86
N SER A 112 14.66 -13.19 -8.59
CA SER A 112 16.12 -13.32 -8.70
C SER A 112 16.76 -14.21 -7.62
N GLY A 113 16.00 -14.63 -6.62
CA GLY A 113 16.44 -15.52 -5.54
C GLY A 113 17.20 -14.83 -4.41
N LEU A 114 17.24 -13.50 -4.41
CA LEU A 114 18.00 -12.70 -3.44
C LEU A 114 17.22 -12.39 -2.15
N PHE A 115 15.89 -12.60 -2.13
CA PHE A 115 15.08 -12.36 -0.94
C PHE A 115 15.18 -13.52 0.06
N LEU A 116 15.99 -13.34 1.10
CA LEU A 116 16.22 -14.29 2.19
C LEU A 116 15.69 -13.74 3.51
N VAL A 117 15.05 -14.59 4.33
CA VAL A 117 14.74 -14.32 5.74
C VAL A 117 15.41 -15.38 6.58
N GLN A 118 16.38 -15.01 7.43
CA GLN A 118 17.16 -15.95 8.25
C GLN A 118 17.70 -17.14 7.43
N GLY A 119 18.32 -16.84 6.28
CA GLY A 119 18.87 -17.84 5.35
C GLY A 119 17.84 -18.61 4.50
N HIS A 120 16.54 -18.51 4.79
CA HIS A 120 15.50 -19.18 4.02
C HIS A 120 15.14 -18.34 2.79
N ARG A 121 15.19 -18.94 1.60
CA ARG A 121 14.70 -18.30 0.37
C ARG A 121 13.18 -18.15 0.43
N ILE A 122 12.70 -16.92 0.31
CA ILE A 122 11.27 -16.60 0.39
C ILE A 122 10.70 -16.51 -1.02
N TYR A 123 9.60 -17.25 -1.24
CA TYR A 123 8.84 -17.20 -2.48
C TYR A 123 7.72 -16.17 -2.34
N VAL A 124 7.61 -15.27 -3.32
CA VAL A 124 6.64 -14.17 -3.33
C VAL A 124 5.70 -14.36 -4.50
N ASP A 125 4.40 -14.33 -4.23
CA ASP A 125 3.32 -14.39 -5.21
C ASP A 125 2.32 -13.24 -5.01
N TRP A 126 1.48 -12.95 -6.00
CA TRP A 126 0.35 -12.03 -5.82
C TRP A 126 -0.70 -12.63 -4.89
N HIS A 127 -1.13 -11.84 -3.90
CA HIS A 127 -2.15 -12.30 -2.95
C HIS A 127 -3.53 -12.37 -3.63
N ARG A 128 -4.22 -13.52 -3.52
CA ARG A 128 -5.53 -13.75 -4.18
C ARG A 128 -6.64 -12.85 -3.65
N VAL A 129 -6.63 -12.53 -2.35
CA VAL A 129 -7.51 -11.48 -1.80
C VAL A 129 -6.86 -10.13 -2.08
N LEU A 130 -7.45 -9.39 -3.01
CA LEU A 130 -7.00 -8.09 -3.47
C LEU A 130 -6.82 -7.10 -2.31
N SER A 131 -5.88 -6.18 -2.45
CA SER A 131 -5.85 -4.95 -1.67
C SER A 131 -5.39 -3.84 -2.60
N THR A 132 -6.32 -2.96 -2.96
CA THR A 132 -6.11 -1.90 -3.95
C THR A 132 -4.99 -0.97 -3.52
N SER A 133 -4.20 -0.52 -4.49
CA SER A 133 -3.21 0.55 -4.29
C SER A 133 -3.88 1.81 -3.74
N PHE A 134 -3.22 2.49 -2.82
CA PHE A 134 -3.66 3.77 -2.27
C PHE A 134 -2.78 4.89 -2.83
N ASP A 135 -3.31 5.61 -3.81
CA ASP A 135 -2.75 6.89 -4.25
C ASP A 135 -3.10 7.98 -3.23
N ALA A 136 -2.62 7.79 -2.00
CA ALA A 136 -2.79 8.75 -0.92
C ALA A 136 -1.85 9.95 -1.14
N ILE A 137 -2.44 11.14 -1.12
CA ILE A 137 -1.73 12.43 -1.21
C ILE A 137 -0.86 12.65 0.04
N GLU A 138 -1.29 12.11 1.19
CA GLU A 138 -0.58 12.20 2.47
C GLU A 138 0.40 11.03 2.70
N PRO A 139 1.45 11.23 3.54
CA PRO A 139 2.42 10.20 3.88
C PRO A 139 1.82 9.11 4.78
N ILE A 140 1.06 8.17 4.20
CA ILE A 140 0.64 6.93 4.88
C ILE A 140 1.86 6.00 5.07
N THR A 141 2.15 5.67 6.33
CA THR A 141 3.38 4.97 6.71
C THR A 141 3.23 4.34 8.10
N ARG A 142 3.88 3.18 8.28
CA ARG A 142 3.93 2.46 9.58
C ARG A 142 4.83 3.13 10.62
N VAL A 143 5.45 4.26 10.30
CA VAL A 143 6.43 4.94 11.17
C VAL A 143 5.82 6.21 11.74
N LEU A 144 5.78 6.30 13.08
CA LEU A 144 5.47 7.54 13.79
C LEU A 144 6.75 8.15 14.35
N ILE A 145 6.81 9.48 14.34
CA ILE A 145 7.72 10.29 15.14
C ILE A 145 6.85 10.95 16.20
N ILE A 146 7.19 10.71 17.47
CA ILE A 146 6.42 11.09 18.66
C ILE A 146 7.33 11.98 19.50
N GLU A 147 6.92 13.20 19.80
CA GLU A 147 7.74 14.20 20.51
C GLU A 147 6.95 14.78 21.69
N GLY A 148 7.57 14.89 22.86
CA GLY A 148 6.92 15.45 24.05
C GLY A 148 7.71 15.22 25.33
N PRO A 149 7.15 15.57 26.51
CA PRO A 149 7.82 15.41 27.80
C PRO A 149 8.23 13.96 28.07
N SER A 150 9.46 13.70 28.52
CA SER A 150 9.98 12.33 28.71
C SER A 150 9.18 11.50 29.73
N ARG A 151 8.43 12.16 30.64
CA ARG A 151 7.46 11.53 31.56
C ARG A 151 6.17 11.00 30.90
N ILE A 152 6.03 11.14 29.59
CA ILE A 152 4.92 10.64 28.75
C ILE A 152 5.52 9.92 27.53
N VAL A 153 6.44 10.58 26.84
CA VAL A 153 7.13 10.06 25.65
C VAL A 153 8.40 9.32 26.11
N ASN A 154 8.20 8.11 26.61
CA ASN A 154 9.27 7.14 26.84
C ASN A 154 8.81 5.75 26.36
N ARG A 155 9.77 4.87 26.07
CA ARG A 155 9.45 3.53 25.55
C ARG A 155 8.54 2.69 26.46
N PRO A 156 8.78 2.55 27.78
CA PRO A 156 7.89 1.78 28.66
C PRO A 156 6.44 2.24 28.64
N ASP A 157 6.19 3.54 28.81
CA ASP A 157 4.84 4.09 28.92
C ASP A 157 4.10 4.03 27.59
N LEU A 158 4.76 4.40 26.48
CA LEU A 158 4.18 4.24 25.14
C LEU A 158 3.90 2.76 24.82
N GLN A 159 4.75 1.82 25.24
CA GLN A 159 4.50 0.39 25.04
C GLN A 159 3.28 -0.09 25.84
N HIS A 160 3.12 0.35 27.09
CA HIS A 160 1.95 0.04 27.90
C HIS A 160 0.68 0.67 27.30
N TYR A 161 0.75 1.93 26.89
CA TYR A 161 -0.32 2.67 26.25
C TYR A 161 -0.80 2.01 24.95
N PHE A 162 0.11 1.67 24.03
CA PHE A 162 -0.24 1.00 22.78
C PHE A 162 -0.77 -0.42 23.00
N LYS A 163 -0.33 -1.17 24.03
CA LYS A 163 -0.94 -2.45 24.41
C LYS A 163 -2.42 -2.31 24.82
N ARG A 164 -2.84 -1.16 25.35
CA ARG A 164 -4.24 -0.87 25.70
C ARG A 164 -5.07 -0.40 24.51
N LYS A 165 -4.50 0.42 23.63
CA LYS A 165 -5.22 1.03 22.48
C LYS A 165 -5.24 0.16 21.22
N LEU A 166 -4.26 -0.72 21.01
CA LEU A 166 -4.12 -1.53 19.79
C LEU A 166 -4.52 -2.99 20.02
N ARG A 167 -5.31 -3.58 19.10
CA ARG A 167 -5.61 -5.02 19.09
C ARG A 167 -4.39 -5.92 18.84
N ARG A 168 -3.34 -5.37 18.24
CA ARG A 168 -2.07 -6.02 17.90
C ARG A 168 -1.00 -4.92 17.83
N SER A 169 0.13 -5.14 18.49
CA SER A 169 1.23 -4.17 18.60
C SER A 169 2.54 -4.76 18.04
N ASP A 170 2.49 -5.25 16.79
CA ASP A 170 3.68 -5.73 16.08
C ASP A 170 4.58 -4.53 15.81
N THR A 171 5.76 -4.56 16.42
CA THR A 171 6.75 -3.48 16.30
C THR A 171 7.96 -4.01 15.55
N GLU A 172 8.38 -3.30 14.50
CA GLU A 172 9.67 -3.55 13.87
C GLU A 172 10.76 -2.98 14.75
N GLU A 173 10.75 -1.68 15.06
CA GLU A 173 11.79 -1.03 15.85
C GLU A 173 11.27 0.20 16.59
N VAL A 174 11.91 0.53 17.72
CA VAL A 174 11.71 1.77 18.47
C VAL A 174 13.07 2.41 18.67
N ILE A 175 13.24 3.62 18.15
CA ILE A 175 14.44 4.45 18.33
C ILE A 175 14.05 5.61 19.25
N GLU A 176 14.92 5.94 20.19
CA GLU A 176 14.65 6.85 21.29
C GLU A 176 15.80 7.85 21.38
N MET A 177 15.47 9.14 21.41
CA MET A 177 16.42 10.24 21.37
C MET A 177 16.00 11.23 22.46
N GLU A 178 16.74 11.24 23.58
CA GLU A 178 16.54 12.23 24.63
C GLU A 178 17.01 13.61 24.16
N ARG A 179 16.31 14.66 24.61
CA ARG A 179 16.66 16.06 24.33
C ARG A 179 17.05 16.76 25.65
N PRO A 180 18.00 17.72 25.64
CA PRO A 180 18.42 18.44 26.85
C PRO A 180 17.33 19.27 27.54
N ASP A 181 16.18 19.49 26.88
CA ASP A 181 15.04 20.27 27.36
C ASP A 181 14.03 19.44 28.19
N GLY A 182 14.33 18.18 28.50
CA GLY A 182 13.42 17.27 29.21
C GLY A 182 12.28 16.70 28.35
N CYS A 183 12.36 16.92 27.03
CA CYS A 183 11.57 16.18 26.06
C CYS A 183 12.33 14.96 25.54
N THR A 184 11.60 14.02 24.95
CA THR A 184 12.15 12.88 24.22
C THR A 184 11.46 12.79 22.87
N THR A 185 12.22 12.38 21.86
CA THR A 185 11.70 12.00 20.55
C THR A 185 11.79 10.49 20.39
N ILE A 186 10.66 9.84 20.14
CA ILE A 186 10.60 8.40 19.82
C ILE A 186 10.17 8.23 18.36
N VAL A 187 10.97 7.48 17.60
CA VAL A 187 10.58 6.96 16.28
C VAL A 187 10.08 5.54 16.48
N TRP A 188 8.76 5.35 16.41
CA TRP A 188 8.11 4.05 16.53
C TRP A 188 7.78 3.48 15.14
N ARG A 189 8.46 2.41 14.75
CA ARG A 189 8.24 1.70 13.49
C ARG A 189 7.35 0.49 13.73
N PHE A 190 6.05 0.65 13.50
CA PHE A 190 5.09 -0.46 13.57
C PHE A 190 5.30 -1.45 12.41
N GLY A 191 4.66 -2.62 12.53
CA GLY A 191 4.59 -3.63 11.48
C GLY A 191 3.51 -3.35 10.41
N SER A 192 2.56 -2.47 10.70
CA SER A 192 1.52 -2.00 9.77
C SER A 192 1.28 -0.50 9.99
N TRP A 193 0.81 0.18 8.96
CA TRP A 193 0.06 1.42 9.13
C TRP A 193 -1.37 1.11 9.61
N PHE A 194 -2.09 0.25 8.87
CA PHE A 194 -3.46 -0.15 9.17
C PHE A 194 -3.60 -0.77 10.57
N SER A 195 -4.55 -0.23 11.34
CA SER A 195 -4.90 -0.66 12.71
C SER A 195 -3.75 -0.67 13.72
N GLN A 196 -2.62 -0.01 13.40
CA GLN A 196 -1.46 0.13 14.27
C GLN A 196 -1.01 1.59 14.28
N ALA A 197 -0.12 2.02 13.37
CA ALA A 197 0.36 3.41 13.37
C ALA A 197 -0.77 4.44 13.25
N GLN A 198 -1.78 4.17 12.41
CA GLN A 198 -2.96 5.05 12.28
C GLN A 198 -3.73 5.20 13.59
N THR A 199 -4.00 4.08 14.28
CA THR A 199 -4.75 4.06 15.54
C THR A 199 -3.93 4.63 16.70
N ALA A 200 -2.62 4.38 16.71
CA ALA A 200 -1.68 4.95 17.67
C ALA A 200 -1.58 6.47 17.54
N ALA A 201 -1.48 6.99 16.31
CA ALA A 201 -1.44 8.43 16.06
C ALA A 201 -2.74 9.12 16.50
N ALA A 202 -3.90 8.61 16.07
CA ALA A 202 -5.20 9.15 16.46
C ALA A 202 -5.40 9.14 17.98
N ALA A 203 -5.06 8.03 18.65
CA ALA A 203 -5.21 7.91 20.10
C ALA A 203 -4.29 8.86 20.88
N LEU A 204 -3.04 9.06 20.44
CA LEU A 204 -2.14 10.03 21.06
C LEU A 204 -2.60 11.48 20.86
N GLN A 205 -3.08 11.82 19.66
CA GLN A 205 -3.65 13.14 19.34
C GLN A 205 -4.93 13.44 20.14
N GLU A 206 -5.69 12.40 20.51
CA GLU A 206 -6.89 12.50 21.36
C GLU A 206 -6.52 12.62 22.85
N ASP A 207 -5.77 11.64 23.40
CA ASP A 207 -5.51 11.54 24.85
C ASP A 207 -4.44 12.52 25.37
N TYR A 208 -3.47 12.89 24.53
CA TYR A 208 -2.31 13.71 24.90
C TYR A 208 -2.21 14.98 24.04
N LYS A 209 -3.36 15.48 23.60
CA LYS A 209 -3.48 16.77 22.90
C LYS A 209 -2.72 17.86 23.67
N ASP A 210 -2.03 18.72 22.92
CA ASP A 210 -1.24 19.86 23.40
C ASP A 210 -0.02 19.46 24.29
N LEU A 211 0.20 18.17 24.55
CA LEU A 211 1.35 17.62 25.31
C LEU A 211 2.30 16.76 24.45
N VAL A 212 1.80 16.12 23.40
CA VAL A 212 2.57 15.24 22.52
C VAL A 212 2.30 15.58 21.06
N ASP A 213 3.36 15.93 20.31
CA ASP A 213 3.30 16.01 18.85
C ASP A 213 3.47 14.60 18.25
N VAL A 214 2.69 14.30 17.22
CA VAL A 214 2.72 13.02 16.51
C VAL A 214 2.58 13.24 15.03
N ARG A 215 3.63 12.85 14.30
CA ARG A 215 3.74 13.00 12.85
C ARG A 215 4.26 11.73 12.19
N TYR A 216 3.90 11.54 10.93
CA TYR A 216 4.32 10.39 10.14
C TYR A 216 5.77 10.54 9.65
N GLY A 217 6.56 9.46 9.79
CA GLY A 217 7.95 9.38 9.36
C GLY A 217 8.16 8.49 8.12
N LEU A 218 9.32 8.62 7.46
CA LEU A 218 9.65 7.79 6.30
C LEU A 218 9.73 6.30 6.68
N ASP A 219 9.11 5.43 5.88
CA ASP A 219 9.29 3.97 6.01
C ASP A 219 10.66 3.57 5.44
N PRO A 220 11.55 2.94 6.22
CA PRO A 220 12.84 2.45 5.72
C PRO A 220 12.75 1.49 4.53
N CYS A 221 11.60 0.85 4.29
CA CYS A 221 11.38 0.00 3.11
C CYS A 221 11.28 0.83 1.81
N ALA A 222 10.97 2.12 1.90
CA ALA A 222 10.81 3.04 0.78
C ALA A 222 12.06 3.91 0.49
N SER A 223 13.08 3.84 1.34
CA SER A 223 14.35 4.54 1.20
C SER A 223 15.52 3.56 1.12
N LEU A 224 16.74 4.06 0.86
CA LEU A 224 17.94 3.22 1.04
C LEU A 224 18.11 2.87 2.53
N PRO A 225 18.57 1.65 2.86
CA PRO A 225 18.89 1.29 4.23
C PRO A 225 20.03 2.19 4.78
N PRO A 226 19.98 2.60 6.07
CA PRO A 226 21.05 3.36 6.68
C PRO A 226 22.41 2.63 6.62
N ARG A 227 23.51 3.38 6.58
CA ARG A 227 24.86 2.78 6.72
C ARG A 227 24.93 2.01 8.05
N GLY A 228 25.39 0.75 7.99
CA GLY A 228 25.46 -0.14 9.15
C GLY A 228 24.14 -0.82 9.52
N PHE A 229 23.10 -0.77 8.68
CA PHE A 229 21.88 -1.56 8.89
C PHE A 229 22.19 -3.07 8.92
N ASN A 230 21.76 -3.74 9.99
CA ASN A 230 21.89 -5.19 10.17
C ASN A 230 20.49 -5.84 10.12
N PRO A 231 20.18 -6.71 9.14
CA PRO A 231 18.85 -7.32 8.98
C PRO A 231 18.39 -8.12 10.22
#